data_AF-A0AAD6VJB9-F1
#
_entry.id   AF-A0AAD6VJB9-F1
#
_cell.length_a   1.000
_cell.length_b   1.000
_cell.length_c   1.000
_cell.angle_alpha   90.00
_cell.angle_beta   90.00
_cell.angle_gamma   90.00
#
_symmetry.space_group_name_H-M   'P 1'
#
loop_
_entity.id
_entity.type
_entity.pdbx_description
1 polymer ?
#
loop_
_entity_poly.entity_id
_entity_poly.type
_entity_poly.pdbx_seq_one_letter_code
_entity_poly.pdbx_strand_id
1 'polypeptide(L)'
;MSVNDLPAARQLAGMTHHKHNIFCSCCGCKGRSNVHNTDFHKWQRKDVSVLRKQAEAWRDANTIDARKQIYNKYGVRWSEVWRQDCWDPTRMLVPDPMHTNLHGDVAYHCRRIIPPESIDFIQKVISETERPTSVRHVPTNFGEAGAGSIKADEWRQLATIFLPIALVILWGEKQGDDAVLFGEILAHSMALFQATSILFRYLTNQNRASRYRDHFKVWVDDLPRLFPHTKNHERKTVIHMSFHTYDFLLLFGPAHGWWCFPLERLIGLLQKIKTNDRLGGMYIAFCSRAWLTGSFRST
;
A
#
# COMPACT_ATOMS: atom_id res chain seq x y z
N MET A 1 2.30 11.35 -13.53
CA MET A 1 2.06 10.52 -12.33
C MET A 1 3.25 9.62 -12.11
N SER A 2 3.64 9.38 -10.86
CA SER A 2 4.67 8.44 -10.46
C SER A 2 4.09 7.50 -9.41
N VAL A 3 4.32 6.19 -9.59
CA VAL A 3 3.82 5.14 -8.70
C VAL A 3 5.01 4.35 -8.17
N ASN A 4 5.15 4.29 -6.84
CA ASN A 4 6.31 3.67 -6.20
C ASN A 4 5.94 3.14 -4.81
N ASP A 5 6.85 2.39 -4.19
CA ASP A 5 6.80 2.19 -2.75
C ASP A 5 6.94 3.53 -1.99
N LEU A 6 6.58 3.51 -0.70
CA LEU A 6 6.51 4.74 0.08
C LEU A 6 7.88 5.43 0.29
N PRO A 7 8.99 4.71 0.57
CA PRO A 7 10.32 5.31 0.62
C PRO A 7 10.76 5.95 -0.71
N ALA A 8 10.68 5.24 -1.84
CA ALA A 8 11.12 5.71 -3.14
C ALA A 8 10.29 6.90 -3.62
N ALA A 9 8.97 6.86 -3.42
CA ALA A 9 8.08 7.98 -3.72
C ALA A 9 8.56 9.28 -3.05
N ARG A 10 8.92 9.21 -1.77
CA ARG A 10 9.37 10.37 -1.00
C ARG A 10 10.72 10.88 -1.45
N GLN A 11 11.64 9.96 -1.73
CA GLN A 11 12.96 10.32 -2.22
C GLN A 11 12.86 11.04 -3.58
N LEU A 12 12.07 10.51 -4.50
CA LEU A 12 11.80 11.10 -5.81
C LEU A 12 11.23 12.52 -5.68
N ALA A 13 10.24 12.70 -4.83
CA ALA A 13 9.56 14.00 -4.67
C ALA A 13 10.32 15.00 -3.77
N GLY A 14 11.44 14.59 -3.17
CA GLY A 14 12.14 15.41 -2.18
C GLY A 14 11.32 15.66 -0.91
N MET A 15 10.45 14.73 -0.51
CA MET A 15 9.60 14.88 0.67
C MET A 15 10.19 14.18 1.89
N THR A 16 9.73 14.58 3.08
CA THR A 16 10.15 13.96 4.33
C THR A 16 9.96 12.46 4.38
N HIS A 17 10.90 11.78 5.02
CA HIS A 17 10.84 10.34 5.25
C HIS A 17 9.53 9.94 5.96
N HIS A 18 9.05 8.71 5.73
CA HIS A 18 7.76 8.24 6.24
C HIS A 18 7.66 8.20 7.77
N LYS A 19 8.78 8.21 8.49
CA LYS A 19 8.84 8.30 9.96
C LYS A 19 8.93 9.72 10.52
N HIS A 20 9.02 10.75 9.67
CA HIS A 20 9.08 12.15 10.10
C HIS A 20 7.73 12.62 10.71
N ASN A 21 7.74 13.72 11.46
CA ASN A 21 6.50 14.34 11.97
C ASN A 21 5.59 14.84 10.86
N ILE A 22 6.14 15.23 9.72
CA ILE A 22 5.42 15.51 8.47
C ILE A 22 5.41 14.20 7.67
N PHE A 23 4.45 13.32 7.95
CA PHE A 23 4.44 11.94 7.47
C PHE A 23 3.51 11.71 6.27
N CYS A 24 2.74 12.69 5.81
CA CYS A 24 1.87 12.52 4.64
C CYS A 24 2.39 13.35 3.46
N SER A 25 2.39 12.77 2.26
CA SER A 25 2.69 13.49 1.01
C SER A 25 1.46 14.23 0.46
N CYS A 26 0.26 13.77 0.78
CA CYS A 26 -0.99 14.29 0.22
C CYS A 26 -1.64 15.39 1.09
N CYS A 27 -1.76 15.16 2.40
CA CYS A 27 -2.50 16.05 3.31
C CYS A 27 -1.63 16.73 4.38
N GLY A 28 -2.23 17.69 5.09
CA GLY A 28 -1.63 18.47 6.16
C GLY A 28 -1.43 17.73 7.49
N CYS A 29 -1.84 16.45 7.59
CA CYS A 29 -1.69 15.67 8.81
C CYS A 29 -0.22 15.57 9.23
N LYS A 30 0.03 15.87 10.52
CA LYS A 30 1.35 15.93 11.13
C LYS A 30 1.31 15.42 12.57
N GLY A 31 2.47 15.04 13.09
CA GLY A 31 2.65 14.46 14.42
C GLY A 31 2.40 12.96 14.43
N ARG A 32 3.33 12.18 15.00
CA ARG A 32 3.25 10.71 14.99
C ARG A 32 2.02 10.15 15.67
N SER A 33 1.41 10.89 16.60
CA SER A 33 0.13 10.53 17.23
C SER A 33 -1.04 10.50 16.24
N ASN A 34 -1.00 11.33 15.20
CA ASN A 34 -2.09 11.48 14.23
C ASN A 34 -1.98 10.54 13.01
N VAL A 35 -1.01 9.62 12.98
CA VAL A 35 -0.82 8.70 11.83
C VAL A 35 -2.03 7.80 11.63
N HIS A 36 -2.70 7.39 12.70
CA HIS A 36 -3.93 6.59 12.64
C HIS A 36 -5.19 7.43 12.86
N ASN A 37 -5.10 8.76 12.75
CA ASN A 37 -6.32 9.57 12.63
C ASN A 37 -7.08 9.07 11.40
N THR A 38 -8.40 8.89 11.53
CA THR A 38 -9.31 8.43 10.46
C THR A 38 -10.37 9.46 10.13
N ASP A 39 -10.34 10.66 10.73
CA ASP A 39 -11.25 11.77 10.45
C ASP A 39 -10.83 12.49 9.17
N PHE A 40 -10.86 11.73 8.06
CA PHE A 40 -10.41 12.19 6.74
C PHE A 40 -11.25 13.34 6.17
N HIS A 41 -12.45 13.58 6.71
CA HIS A 41 -13.26 14.74 6.36
C HIS A 41 -12.63 16.07 6.81
N LYS A 42 -11.80 16.03 7.86
CA LYS A 42 -11.03 17.21 8.33
C LYS A 42 -9.66 17.34 7.67
N TRP A 43 -9.23 16.37 6.87
CA TRP A 43 -7.91 16.43 6.25
C TRP A 43 -7.92 17.41 5.10
N GLN A 44 -7.00 18.37 5.16
CA GLN A 44 -6.78 19.31 4.08
C GLN A 44 -5.61 18.84 3.23
N ARG A 45 -5.81 18.79 1.91
CA ARG A 45 -4.74 18.55 0.94
C ARG A 45 -3.68 19.65 1.08
N LYS A 46 -2.41 19.31 0.96
CA LYS A 46 -1.33 20.32 0.97
C LYS A 46 -1.48 21.25 -0.24
N ASP A 47 -1.12 22.51 -0.05
CA ASP A 47 -1.03 23.46 -1.15
C ASP A 47 0.25 23.24 -1.95
N VAL A 48 0.11 22.88 -3.22
CA VAL A 48 1.24 22.63 -4.13
C VAL A 48 2.06 23.89 -4.40
N SER A 49 1.45 25.07 -4.41
CA SER A 49 2.15 26.34 -4.63
C SER A 49 3.08 26.66 -3.45
N VAL A 50 2.60 26.40 -2.23
CA VAL A 50 3.41 26.50 -1.01
C VAL A 50 4.55 25.49 -1.06
N LEU A 51 4.26 24.22 -1.39
CA LEU A 51 5.31 23.20 -1.49
C LEU A 51 6.40 23.57 -2.50
N ARG A 52 6.01 24.07 -3.69
CA ARG A 52 6.95 24.53 -4.72
C ARG A 52 7.82 25.66 -4.21
N LYS A 53 7.22 26.70 -3.64
CA LYS A 53 7.94 27.85 -3.07
C LYS A 53 8.97 27.41 -2.02
N GLN A 54 8.62 26.45 -1.15
CA GLN A 54 9.56 25.95 -0.14
C GLN A 54 10.65 25.04 -0.73
N ALA A 55 10.34 24.27 -1.78
CA ALA A 55 11.34 23.49 -2.50
C ALA A 55 12.37 24.40 -3.20
N GLU A 56 11.92 25.50 -3.82
CA GLU A 56 12.79 26.53 -4.42
C GLU A 56 13.62 27.25 -3.36
N ALA A 57 13.01 27.67 -2.25
CA ALA A 57 13.75 28.25 -1.13
C ALA A 57 14.83 27.29 -0.59
N TRP A 58 14.55 25.97 -0.56
CA TRP A 58 15.57 24.97 -0.20
C TRP A 58 16.70 24.90 -1.24
N ARG A 59 16.39 24.94 -2.53
CA ARG A 59 17.39 24.93 -3.62
C ARG A 59 18.33 26.14 -3.49
N ASP A 60 17.74 27.31 -3.33
CA ASP A 60 18.40 28.62 -3.39
C ASP A 60 19.06 29.01 -2.06
N ALA A 61 18.84 28.25 -0.98
CA ALA A 61 19.50 28.47 0.29
C ALA A 61 21.03 28.24 0.19
N ASN A 62 21.78 29.24 0.68
CA ASN A 62 23.25 29.29 0.61
C ASN A 62 23.97 28.35 1.59
N THR A 63 23.28 27.85 2.62
CA THR A 63 23.90 27.01 3.66
C THR A 63 23.15 25.70 3.85
N ILE A 64 23.90 24.66 4.24
CA ILE A 64 23.35 23.34 4.57
C ILE A 64 22.36 23.46 5.75
N ASP A 65 22.62 24.36 6.71
CA ASP A 65 21.75 24.52 7.86
C ASP A 65 20.44 25.23 7.52
N ALA A 66 20.46 26.23 6.63
CA ALA A 66 19.23 26.82 6.09
C ALA A 66 18.39 25.77 5.35
N ARG A 67 19.03 24.92 4.54
CA ARG A 67 18.38 23.78 3.87
C ARG A 67 17.74 22.81 4.87
N LYS A 68 18.45 22.43 5.94
CA LYS A 68 17.91 21.56 7.00
C LYS A 68 16.72 22.21 7.70
N GLN A 69 16.78 23.50 8.03
CA GLN A 69 15.69 24.23 8.68
C GLN A 69 14.43 24.26 7.81
N ILE A 70 14.56 24.59 6.52
CA ILE A 70 13.46 24.58 5.56
C ILE A 70 12.84 23.18 5.46
N TYR A 71 13.68 22.16 5.29
CA TYR A 71 13.21 20.77 5.18
C TYR A 71 12.49 20.29 6.43
N ASN A 72 13.01 20.57 7.63
CA ASN A 72 12.38 20.17 8.88
C ASN A 72 11.05 20.91 9.13
N LYS A 73 10.96 22.17 8.71
CA LYS A 73 9.76 23.01 8.89
C LYS A 73 8.64 22.68 7.91
N TYR A 74 8.97 22.50 6.62
CA TYR A 74 7.97 22.36 5.55
C TYR A 74 7.85 20.95 4.99
N GLY A 75 8.82 20.10 5.25
CA GLY A 75 8.80 18.69 4.85
C GLY A 75 9.10 18.45 3.38
N VAL A 76 9.74 19.40 2.70
CA VAL A 76 10.08 19.33 1.29
C VAL A 76 11.48 19.91 1.05
N ARG A 77 12.20 19.32 0.10
CA ARG A 77 13.45 19.80 -0.49
C ARG A 77 13.33 19.78 -2.00
N TRP A 78 14.24 20.47 -2.68
CA TRP A 78 14.31 20.44 -4.13
C TRP A 78 14.57 19.02 -4.66
N SER A 79 13.93 18.74 -5.78
CA SER A 79 14.11 17.57 -6.62
C SER A 79 13.92 18.04 -8.06
N GLU A 80 14.62 17.44 -9.02
CA GLU A 80 14.55 17.85 -10.42
C GLU A 80 13.14 17.74 -11.01
N VAL A 81 12.25 16.94 -10.41
CA VAL A 81 10.84 16.84 -10.81
C VAL A 81 10.10 18.17 -10.64
N TRP A 82 10.53 19.04 -9.72
CA TRP A 82 9.95 20.39 -9.54
C TRP A 82 10.17 21.32 -10.74
N ARG A 83 11.06 20.99 -11.69
CA ARG A 83 11.16 21.71 -12.97
C ARG A 83 9.91 21.55 -13.84
N GLN A 84 9.10 20.52 -13.59
CA GLN A 84 7.86 20.30 -14.33
C GLN A 84 6.76 21.19 -13.73
N ASP A 85 6.22 22.13 -14.50
CA ASP A 85 5.20 23.07 -14.01
C ASP A 85 3.91 22.39 -13.56
N CYS A 86 3.57 21.26 -14.19
CA CYS A 86 2.42 20.46 -13.81
C CYS A 86 2.65 19.57 -12.58
N TRP A 87 3.85 19.53 -12.01
CA TRP A 87 4.14 18.64 -10.88
C TRP A 87 3.37 19.03 -9.62
N ASP A 88 2.49 18.13 -9.20
CA ASP A 88 1.79 18.18 -7.92
C ASP A 88 1.99 16.85 -7.18
N PRO A 89 2.94 16.76 -6.22
CA PRO A 89 3.18 15.52 -5.48
C PRO A 89 1.98 15.10 -4.61
N THR A 90 1.03 15.99 -4.33
CA THR A 90 -0.15 15.61 -3.55
C THR A 90 -1.12 14.74 -4.36
N ARG A 91 -1.11 14.90 -5.70
CA ARG A 91 -1.98 14.18 -6.65
C ARG A 91 -1.22 13.16 -7.47
N MET A 92 0.04 13.42 -7.80
CA MET A 92 0.80 12.67 -8.79
C MET A 92 1.82 11.71 -8.18
N LEU A 93 2.05 11.75 -6.87
CA LEU A 93 2.91 10.82 -6.16
C LEU A 93 2.07 9.73 -5.47
N VAL A 94 1.89 8.61 -6.15
CA VAL A 94 0.98 7.55 -5.76
C VAL A 94 1.76 6.43 -5.08
N PRO A 95 1.52 6.16 -3.78
CA PRO A 95 2.00 4.93 -3.16
C PRO A 95 1.34 3.72 -3.80
N ASP A 96 2.14 2.76 -4.21
CA ASP A 96 1.67 1.55 -4.87
C ASP A 96 0.76 0.71 -3.94
N PRO A 97 -0.45 0.27 -4.38
CA PRO A 97 -1.39 -0.53 -3.58
C PRO A 97 -0.81 -1.88 -3.19
N MET A 98 0.12 -2.40 -4.00
CA MET A 98 0.83 -3.61 -3.65
C MET A 98 1.61 -3.46 -2.34
N HIS A 99 2.30 -2.34 -2.19
CA HIS A 99 3.11 -2.04 -1.01
C HIS A 99 2.29 -1.54 0.16
N THR A 100 1.28 -0.70 -0.11
CA THR A 100 0.47 -0.10 0.93
C THR A 100 -0.60 -1.05 1.46
N ASN A 101 -1.40 -1.65 0.59
CA ASN A 101 -2.48 -2.53 1.00
C ASN A 101 -2.02 -3.98 1.20
N LEU A 102 -1.35 -4.61 0.23
CA LEU A 102 -1.05 -6.05 0.32
C LEU A 102 0.12 -6.33 1.29
N HIS A 103 1.31 -5.80 0.99
CA HIS A 103 2.49 -5.96 1.85
C HIS A 103 2.45 -5.09 3.12
N GLY A 104 1.54 -4.12 3.18
CA GLY A 104 1.33 -3.23 4.32
C GLY A 104 0.17 -3.69 5.19
N ASP A 105 -1.05 -3.35 4.81
CA ASP A 105 -2.25 -3.53 5.64
C ASP A 105 -2.65 -5.00 5.83
N VAL A 106 -2.78 -5.77 4.73
CA VAL A 106 -3.14 -7.20 4.77
C VAL A 106 -2.05 -7.99 5.50
N ALA A 107 -0.78 -7.78 5.16
CA ALA A 107 0.32 -8.43 5.85
C ALA A 107 0.37 -8.06 7.35
N TYR A 108 0.05 -6.81 7.72
CA TYR A 108 -0.06 -6.41 9.13
C TYR A 108 -1.20 -7.17 9.82
N HIS A 109 -2.37 -7.25 9.19
CA HIS A 109 -3.52 -7.98 9.73
C HIS A 109 -3.19 -9.46 9.97
N CYS A 110 -2.65 -10.16 8.96
CA CYS A 110 -2.30 -11.56 9.11
C CYS A 110 -1.22 -11.82 10.16
N ARG A 111 -0.24 -10.92 10.32
CA ARG A 111 0.88 -11.13 11.25
C ARG A 111 0.59 -10.69 12.69
N ARG A 112 -0.37 -9.80 12.90
CA ARG A 112 -0.57 -9.11 14.18
C ARG A 112 -1.96 -9.31 14.77
N ILE A 113 -2.92 -9.73 13.95
CA ILE A 113 -4.34 -9.81 14.31
C ILE A 113 -4.83 -11.26 14.26
N ILE A 114 -4.49 -12.00 13.20
CA ILE A 114 -4.82 -13.43 13.12
C ILE A 114 -4.03 -14.19 14.20
N PRO A 115 -4.71 -14.91 15.12
CA PRO A 115 -4.05 -15.69 16.15
C PRO A 115 -3.22 -16.85 15.56
N PRO A 116 -2.04 -17.18 16.11
CA PRO A 116 -1.20 -18.28 15.63
C PRO A 116 -1.94 -19.63 15.53
N GLU A 117 -2.83 -19.92 16.47
CA GLU A 117 -3.65 -21.14 16.51
C GLU A 117 -4.65 -21.25 15.34
N SER A 118 -4.94 -20.14 14.65
CA SER A 118 -5.81 -20.15 13.46
C SER A 118 -5.05 -20.55 12.18
N ILE A 119 -3.71 -20.56 12.21
CA ILE A 119 -2.89 -20.78 11.02
C ILE A 119 -3.09 -22.19 10.45
N ASP A 120 -3.08 -23.23 11.26
CA ASP A 120 -3.26 -24.62 10.79
C ASP A 120 -4.59 -24.81 10.05
N PHE A 121 -5.66 -24.17 10.54
CA PHE A 121 -6.95 -24.21 9.87
C PHE A 121 -6.96 -23.39 8.57
N ILE A 122 -6.30 -22.23 8.54
CA ILE A 122 -6.13 -21.45 7.30
C ILE A 122 -5.37 -22.28 6.26
N GLN A 123 -4.30 -22.95 6.65
CA GLN A 123 -3.54 -23.86 5.79
C GLN A 123 -4.42 -24.99 5.24
N LYS A 124 -5.23 -25.61 6.12
CA LYS A 124 -6.21 -26.62 5.71
C LYS A 124 -7.16 -26.08 4.65
N VAL A 125 -7.78 -24.91 4.87
CA VAL A 125 -8.66 -24.26 3.88
C VAL A 125 -7.94 -23.99 2.57
N ILE A 126 -6.70 -23.48 2.59
CA ILE A 126 -5.91 -23.25 1.37
C ILE A 126 -5.70 -24.57 0.60
N SER A 127 -5.47 -25.68 1.31
CA SER A 127 -5.22 -26.98 0.70
C SER A 127 -6.48 -27.66 0.13
N GLU A 128 -7.62 -27.51 0.81
CA GLU A 128 -8.88 -28.19 0.45
C GLU A 128 -9.76 -27.38 -0.51
N THR A 129 -9.51 -26.06 -0.64
CA THR A 129 -10.29 -25.21 -1.55
C THR A 129 -9.96 -25.55 -3.00
N GLU A 130 -10.92 -26.16 -3.69
CA GLU A 130 -10.89 -26.30 -5.14
C GLU A 130 -10.93 -24.91 -5.81
N ARG A 131 -9.98 -24.65 -6.72
CA ARG A 131 -9.82 -23.36 -7.36
C ARG A 131 -9.80 -23.48 -8.88
N PRO A 132 -10.44 -22.54 -9.61
CA PRO A 132 -10.24 -22.42 -11.05
C PRO A 132 -8.78 -22.19 -11.40
N THR A 133 -8.34 -22.65 -12.57
CA THR A 133 -6.96 -22.50 -13.05
C THR A 133 -6.48 -21.04 -13.12
N SER A 134 -7.41 -20.08 -13.27
CA SER A 134 -7.12 -18.64 -13.30
C SER A 134 -6.71 -18.06 -11.93
N VAL A 135 -7.05 -18.75 -10.83
CA VAL A 135 -6.67 -18.37 -9.47
C VAL A 135 -5.25 -18.87 -9.21
N ARG A 136 -4.30 -17.95 -8.99
CA ARG A 136 -2.91 -18.32 -8.75
C ARG A 136 -2.73 -19.06 -7.42
N HIS A 137 -1.64 -19.81 -7.35
CA HIS A 137 -1.28 -20.60 -6.17
C HIS A 137 -0.95 -19.69 -4.98
N VAL A 138 -1.35 -20.12 -3.79
CA VAL A 138 -0.95 -19.59 -2.48
C VAL A 138 -0.25 -20.74 -1.73
N PRO A 139 0.86 -20.50 -1.01
CA PRO A 139 1.56 -21.54 -0.27
C PRO A 139 0.63 -22.26 0.72
N THR A 140 0.57 -23.59 0.64
CA THR A 140 -0.26 -24.40 1.53
C THR A 140 0.26 -24.39 2.97
N ASN A 141 1.56 -24.19 3.15
CA ASN A 141 2.21 -24.02 4.45
C ASN A 141 2.28 -22.53 4.89
N PHE A 142 1.27 -21.73 4.53
CA PHE A 142 1.19 -20.32 4.88
C PHE A 142 1.47 -20.08 6.37
N GLY A 143 2.33 -19.09 6.68
CA GLY A 143 2.70 -18.75 8.06
C GLY A 143 3.97 -19.44 8.56
N GLU A 144 4.43 -20.50 7.90
CA GLU A 144 5.68 -21.18 8.25
C GLU A 144 6.92 -20.54 7.63
N ALA A 145 8.07 -20.67 8.29
CA ALA A 145 9.35 -20.21 7.77
C ALA A 145 9.68 -20.82 6.40
N GLY A 146 9.27 -22.08 6.16
CA GLY A 146 9.49 -22.80 4.90
C GLY A 146 8.67 -22.27 3.71
N ALA A 147 7.60 -21.51 3.93
CA ALA A 147 6.78 -20.94 2.85
C ALA A 147 7.49 -19.82 2.09
N GLY A 148 8.57 -19.28 2.65
CA GLY A 148 9.26 -18.12 2.12
C GLY A 148 8.44 -16.84 2.23
N SER A 149 8.79 -15.84 1.42
CA SER A 149 8.09 -14.55 1.42
C SER A 149 6.84 -14.61 0.56
N ILE A 150 5.69 -14.34 1.17
CA ILE A 150 4.41 -14.21 0.47
C ILE A 150 4.47 -13.04 -0.51
N LYS A 151 4.22 -13.32 -1.78
CA LYS A 151 4.20 -12.35 -2.88
C LYS A 151 2.89 -11.57 -2.86
N ALA A 152 2.88 -10.43 -3.52
CA ALA A 152 1.70 -9.60 -3.57
C ALA A 152 0.46 -10.29 -4.14
N ASP A 153 0.60 -11.02 -5.24
CA ASP A 153 -0.54 -11.75 -5.81
C ASP A 153 -1.11 -12.77 -4.81
N GLU A 154 -0.23 -13.47 -4.08
CA GLU A 154 -0.60 -14.42 -3.02
C GLU A 154 -1.32 -13.72 -1.87
N TRP A 155 -0.85 -12.54 -1.42
CA TRP A 155 -1.58 -11.70 -0.45
C TRP A 155 -2.97 -11.31 -0.93
N ARG A 156 -3.11 -10.97 -2.21
CA ARG A 156 -4.42 -10.61 -2.80
C ARG A 156 -5.34 -11.83 -2.77
N GLN A 157 -4.88 -13.01 -3.16
CA GLN A 157 -5.68 -14.22 -3.13
C GLN A 157 -6.06 -14.62 -1.68
N LEU A 158 -5.12 -14.50 -0.73
CA LEU A 158 -5.39 -14.71 0.69
C LEU A 158 -6.52 -13.79 1.19
N ALA A 159 -6.40 -12.48 0.97
CA ALA A 159 -7.36 -11.50 1.46
C ALA A 159 -8.73 -11.57 0.78
N THR A 160 -8.81 -12.06 -0.46
CA THR A 160 -10.06 -12.03 -1.26
C THR A 160 -10.76 -13.38 -1.38
N ILE A 161 -10.10 -14.48 -1.02
CA ILE A 161 -10.65 -15.85 -1.13
C ILE A 161 -10.44 -16.60 0.17
N PHE A 162 -9.19 -16.96 0.49
CA PHE A 162 -8.92 -17.99 1.50
C PHE A 162 -9.17 -17.52 2.93
N LEU A 163 -8.73 -16.31 3.29
CA LEU A 163 -8.95 -15.78 4.64
C LEU A 163 -10.44 -15.49 4.91
N PRO A 164 -11.22 -14.88 4.00
CA PRO A 164 -12.66 -14.80 4.17
C PRO A 164 -13.33 -16.16 4.46
N ILE A 165 -13.01 -17.20 3.68
CA ILE A 165 -13.57 -18.54 3.88
C ILE A 165 -13.16 -19.09 5.26
N ALA A 166 -11.85 -19.09 5.55
CA ALA A 166 -11.33 -19.66 6.78
C ALA A 166 -11.87 -18.96 8.04
N LEU A 167 -11.90 -17.63 8.04
CA LEU A 167 -12.32 -16.86 9.21
C LEU A 167 -13.84 -16.90 9.43
N VAL A 168 -14.65 -16.98 8.35
CA VAL A 168 -16.09 -17.19 8.49
C VAL A 168 -16.38 -18.53 9.17
N ILE A 169 -15.67 -19.59 8.81
CA ILE A 169 -15.84 -20.90 9.46
C ILE A 169 -15.32 -20.87 10.91
N LEU A 170 -14.10 -20.37 11.14
CA LEU A 170 -13.47 -20.37 12.47
C LEU A 170 -14.21 -19.51 13.50
N TRP A 171 -14.66 -18.33 13.09
CA TRP A 171 -15.16 -17.31 14.00
C TRP A 171 -16.67 -17.12 13.88
N GLY A 172 -17.27 -17.38 12.73
CA GLY A 172 -18.71 -17.26 12.51
C GLY A 172 -19.52 -18.40 13.13
N GLU A 173 -18.91 -19.55 13.41
CA GLU A 173 -19.57 -20.71 14.02
C GLU A 173 -19.42 -20.78 15.54
N LYS A 174 -18.81 -19.75 16.17
CA LYS A 174 -18.68 -19.68 17.63
C LYS A 174 -20.05 -19.51 18.29
N GLN A 175 -20.27 -20.21 19.40
CA GLN A 175 -21.52 -20.20 20.17
C GLN A 175 -21.28 -19.67 21.59
N GLY A 176 -22.37 -19.30 22.27
CA GLY A 176 -22.33 -18.79 23.64
C GLY A 176 -21.76 -17.37 23.75
N ASP A 177 -21.13 -17.07 24.88
CA ASP A 177 -20.60 -15.73 25.19
C ASP A 177 -19.52 -15.26 24.19
N ASP A 178 -18.78 -16.20 23.60
CA ASP A 178 -17.75 -15.95 22.60
C ASP A 178 -18.34 -15.50 21.24
N ALA A 179 -19.61 -15.85 20.93
CA ALA A 179 -20.21 -15.60 19.62
C ALA A 179 -20.23 -14.11 19.24
N VAL A 180 -20.50 -13.23 20.22
CA VAL A 180 -20.55 -11.79 20.01
C VAL A 180 -19.17 -11.23 19.68
N LEU A 181 -18.16 -11.56 20.51
CA LEU A 181 -16.80 -11.06 20.33
C LEU A 181 -16.19 -11.55 19.02
N PHE A 182 -16.31 -12.84 18.72
CA PHE A 182 -15.80 -13.40 17.46
C PHE A 182 -16.57 -12.89 16.25
N GLY A 183 -17.85 -12.58 16.39
CA GLY A 183 -18.63 -11.87 15.37
C GLY A 183 -18.09 -10.47 15.07
N GLU A 184 -17.71 -9.70 16.09
CA GLU A 184 -17.08 -8.39 15.92
C GLU A 184 -15.69 -8.49 15.29
N ILE A 185 -14.87 -9.45 15.74
CA ILE A 185 -13.55 -9.73 15.17
C ILE A 185 -13.67 -10.14 13.69
N LEU A 186 -14.65 -10.98 13.35
CA LEU A 186 -14.92 -11.37 11.98
C LEU A 186 -15.34 -10.16 11.13
N ALA A 187 -16.27 -9.34 11.62
CA ALA A 187 -16.70 -8.13 10.91
C ALA A 187 -15.53 -7.16 10.68
N HIS A 188 -14.64 -7.01 11.67
CA HIS A 188 -13.42 -6.20 11.58
C HIS A 188 -12.47 -6.71 10.48
N SER A 189 -12.18 -8.01 10.46
CA SER A 189 -11.36 -8.63 9.42
C SER A 189 -12.00 -8.50 8.04
N MET A 190 -13.32 -8.74 7.94
CA MET A 190 -14.05 -8.60 6.69
C MET A 190 -14.03 -7.16 6.16
N ALA A 191 -13.99 -6.14 7.03
CA ALA A 191 -13.88 -4.75 6.58
C ALA A 191 -12.57 -4.52 5.78
N LEU A 192 -11.42 -5.01 6.27
CA LEU A 192 -10.16 -4.91 5.50
C LEU A 192 -10.22 -5.70 4.19
N PHE A 193 -10.79 -6.90 4.21
CA PHE A 193 -10.88 -7.75 3.03
C PHE A 193 -11.84 -7.19 1.99
N GLN A 194 -12.95 -6.60 2.40
CA GLN A 194 -13.87 -5.89 1.50
C GLN A 194 -13.20 -4.65 0.90
N ALA A 195 -12.47 -3.87 1.69
CA ALA A 195 -11.67 -2.76 1.16
C ALA A 195 -10.65 -3.27 0.10
N THR A 196 -9.93 -4.34 0.41
CA THR A 196 -8.96 -4.97 -0.51
C THR A 196 -9.64 -5.47 -1.79
N SER A 197 -10.78 -6.16 -1.68
CA SER A 197 -11.56 -6.61 -2.83
C SER A 197 -12.05 -5.46 -3.69
N ILE A 198 -12.46 -4.33 -3.10
CA ILE A 198 -12.89 -3.14 -3.86
C ILE A 198 -11.70 -2.53 -4.61
N LEU A 199 -10.56 -2.40 -3.93
CA LEU A 199 -9.35 -1.78 -4.47
C LEU A 199 -8.87 -2.48 -5.75
N PHE A 200 -8.88 -3.81 -5.76
CA PHE A 200 -8.41 -4.62 -6.89
C PHE A 200 -9.52 -5.02 -7.87
N ARG A 201 -10.64 -4.30 -7.92
CA ARG A 201 -11.61 -4.45 -9.02
C ARG A 201 -11.12 -3.76 -10.29
N TYR A 202 -11.49 -4.31 -11.45
CA TYR A 202 -11.20 -3.73 -12.76
C TYR A 202 -11.92 -2.42 -13.06
N LEU A 203 -12.96 -2.10 -12.28
CA LEU A 203 -13.77 -0.91 -12.47
C LEU A 203 -13.92 -0.19 -11.12
N THR A 204 -13.81 1.13 -11.14
CA THR A 204 -14.05 1.98 -9.98
C THR A 204 -15.04 3.09 -10.33
N ASN A 205 -15.60 3.71 -9.30
CA ASN A 205 -16.42 4.91 -9.37
C ASN A 205 -16.44 5.55 -7.98
N GLN A 206 -17.11 6.70 -7.84
CA GLN A 206 -17.17 7.41 -6.57
C GLN A 206 -17.75 6.56 -5.43
N ASN A 207 -18.80 5.78 -5.68
CA ASN A 207 -19.39 4.91 -4.66
C ASN A 207 -18.39 3.84 -4.19
N ARG A 208 -17.66 3.20 -5.11
CA ARG A 208 -16.64 2.21 -4.77
C ARG A 208 -15.47 2.83 -4.00
N ALA A 209 -14.99 4.00 -4.42
CA ALA A 209 -13.95 4.72 -3.70
C ALA A 209 -14.40 5.04 -2.26
N SER A 210 -15.62 5.57 -2.07
CA SER A 210 -16.16 5.84 -0.73
C SER A 210 -16.25 4.57 0.11
N ARG A 211 -16.84 3.49 -0.43
CA ARG A 211 -16.96 2.20 0.27
C ARG A 211 -15.61 1.63 0.68
N TYR A 212 -14.59 1.73 -0.18
CA TYR A 212 -13.22 1.34 0.17
C TYR A 212 -12.76 2.07 1.44
N ARG A 213 -12.92 3.40 1.47
CA ARG A 213 -12.48 4.23 2.59
C ARG A 213 -13.30 3.99 3.86
N ASP A 214 -14.59 3.74 3.73
CA ASP A 214 -15.50 3.46 4.85
C ASP A 214 -15.16 2.11 5.50
N HIS A 215 -14.99 1.05 4.71
CA HIS A 215 -14.54 -0.25 5.22
C HIS A 215 -13.14 -0.15 5.85
N PHE A 216 -12.22 0.59 5.22
CA PHE A 216 -10.89 0.79 5.76
C PHE A 216 -10.91 1.58 7.09
N LYS A 217 -11.82 2.56 7.23
CA LYS A 217 -12.04 3.29 8.49
C LYS A 217 -12.49 2.35 9.61
N VAL A 218 -13.48 1.51 9.37
CA VAL A 218 -13.95 0.50 10.35
C VAL A 218 -12.78 -0.34 10.83
N TRP A 219 -11.96 -0.85 9.89
CA TRP A 219 -10.79 -1.63 10.24
C TRP A 219 -9.80 -0.87 11.12
N VAL A 220 -9.48 0.40 10.82
CA VAL A 220 -8.50 1.16 11.61
C VAL A 220 -9.05 1.58 12.97
N ASP A 221 -10.31 2.02 13.05
CA ASP A 221 -10.92 2.56 14.27
C ASP A 221 -11.08 1.49 15.36
N ASP A 222 -11.43 0.26 14.95
CA ASP A 222 -11.71 -0.84 15.89
C ASP A 222 -10.45 -1.60 16.33
N LEU A 223 -9.30 -1.41 15.68
CA LEU A 223 -8.02 -2.05 16.06
C LEU A 223 -7.72 -1.95 17.57
N PRO A 224 -7.67 -0.76 18.20
CA PRO A 224 -7.33 -0.66 19.63
C PRO A 224 -8.42 -1.19 20.56
N ARG A 225 -9.66 -1.33 20.09
CA ARG A 225 -10.80 -1.83 20.87
C ARG A 225 -10.80 -3.35 20.89
N LEU A 226 -10.74 -3.97 19.71
CA LEU A 226 -10.77 -5.43 19.54
C LEU A 226 -9.41 -6.08 19.80
N PHE A 227 -8.32 -5.35 19.56
CA PHE A 227 -6.96 -5.86 19.69
C PHE A 227 -6.10 -4.90 20.53
N PRO A 228 -6.29 -4.86 21.87
CA PRO A 228 -5.65 -3.86 22.73
C PRO A 228 -4.12 -3.81 22.65
N HIS A 229 -3.45 -4.92 22.33
CA HIS A 229 -1.99 -4.97 22.14
C HIS A 229 -1.51 -4.05 21.01
N THR A 230 -2.38 -3.75 20.03
CA THR A 230 -2.07 -2.87 18.91
C THR A 230 -1.83 -1.42 19.33
N LYS A 231 -2.29 -1.00 20.51
CA LYS A 231 -2.01 0.34 21.08
C LYS A 231 -0.50 0.59 21.25
N ASN A 232 0.27 -0.48 21.46
CA ASN A 232 1.72 -0.42 21.64
C ASN A 232 2.50 -0.59 20.33
N HIS A 233 1.83 -0.86 19.20
CA HIS A 233 2.51 -1.01 17.93
C HIS A 233 2.97 0.35 17.38
N GLU A 234 4.08 0.35 16.63
CA GLU A 234 4.49 1.52 15.86
C GLU A 234 3.37 1.89 14.87
N ARG A 235 2.88 3.13 14.97
CA ARG A 235 1.88 3.66 14.02
C ARG A 235 2.49 3.78 12.63
N LYS A 236 2.06 2.91 11.71
CA LYS A 236 2.62 2.84 10.36
C LYS A 236 1.99 3.89 9.45
N THR A 237 2.84 4.72 8.85
CA THR A 237 2.44 5.73 7.86
C THR A 237 1.78 5.11 6.63
N VAL A 238 2.09 3.85 6.33
CA VAL A 238 1.41 3.08 5.28
C VAL A 238 -0.11 3.07 5.48
N ILE A 239 -0.60 2.81 6.70
CA ILE A 239 -2.03 2.81 7.02
C ILE A 239 -2.66 4.17 6.70
N HIS A 240 -1.98 5.27 7.06
CA HIS A 240 -2.45 6.61 6.68
C HIS A 240 -2.51 6.81 5.16
N MET A 241 -1.47 6.38 4.46
CA MET A 241 -1.42 6.51 3.00
C MET A 241 -2.48 5.65 2.30
N SER A 242 -2.86 4.52 2.88
CA SER A 242 -3.94 3.68 2.36
C SER A 242 -5.29 4.42 2.33
N PHE A 243 -5.56 5.35 3.26
CA PHE A 243 -6.75 6.21 3.15
C PHE A 243 -6.73 7.09 1.89
N HIS A 244 -5.56 7.53 1.43
CA HIS A 244 -5.40 8.31 0.21
C HIS A 244 -5.58 7.50 -1.08
N THR A 245 -5.65 6.17 -0.99
CA THR A 245 -6.09 5.33 -2.12
C THR A 245 -7.47 5.75 -2.63
N TYR A 246 -8.34 6.26 -1.75
CA TYR A 246 -9.59 6.93 -2.14
C TYR A 246 -9.35 8.02 -3.20
N ASP A 247 -8.40 8.94 -2.94
CA ASP A 247 -8.10 10.05 -3.84
C ASP A 247 -7.59 9.53 -5.18
N PHE A 248 -6.73 8.52 -5.17
CA PHE A 248 -6.12 7.96 -6.38
C PHE A 248 -7.10 7.16 -7.23
N LEU A 249 -8.06 6.46 -6.61
CA LEU A 249 -9.17 5.82 -7.32
C LEU A 249 -10.04 6.84 -8.06
N LEU A 250 -10.24 8.04 -7.50
CA LEU A 250 -10.98 9.11 -8.16
C LEU A 250 -10.17 9.81 -9.27
N LEU A 251 -8.87 9.99 -9.07
CA LEU A 251 -8.00 10.70 -10.01
C LEU A 251 -7.59 9.85 -11.22
N PHE A 252 -7.28 8.58 -11.00
CA PHE A 252 -6.63 7.73 -12.00
C PHE A 252 -7.44 6.48 -12.35
N GLY A 253 -8.62 6.31 -11.75
CA GLY A 253 -9.45 5.14 -11.97
C GLY A 253 -8.93 3.88 -11.24
N PRO A 254 -9.26 2.68 -11.73
CA PRO A 254 -8.98 1.42 -11.04
C PRO A 254 -7.48 1.19 -10.80
N ALA A 255 -7.12 0.61 -9.65
CA ALA A 255 -5.72 0.35 -9.27
C ALA A 255 -4.93 -0.46 -10.30
N HIS A 256 -5.60 -1.36 -11.01
CA HIS A 256 -5.00 -2.14 -12.10
C HIS A 256 -4.38 -1.27 -13.21
N GLY A 257 -4.88 -0.05 -13.41
CA GLY A 257 -4.37 0.87 -14.42
C GLY A 257 -3.05 1.56 -14.04
N TRP A 258 -2.65 1.52 -12.76
CA TRP A 258 -1.51 2.30 -12.28
C TRP A 258 -0.61 1.58 -11.26
N TRP A 259 -0.96 0.40 -10.77
CA TRP A 259 -0.13 -0.39 -9.87
C TRP A 259 1.24 -0.81 -10.45
N CYS A 260 2.22 -1.08 -9.58
CA CYS A 260 3.57 -1.40 -10.03
C CYS A 260 3.80 -2.89 -10.37
N PHE A 261 2.80 -3.77 -10.26
CA PHE A 261 2.95 -5.22 -10.51
C PHE A 261 3.68 -5.57 -11.83
N PRO A 262 3.33 -4.97 -12.99
CA PRO A 262 4.05 -5.24 -14.24
C PRO A 262 5.48 -4.72 -14.23
N LEU A 263 5.71 -3.55 -13.61
CA LEU A 263 7.01 -2.89 -13.54
C LEU A 263 7.97 -3.68 -12.65
N GLU A 264 7.51 -4.21 -11.52
CA GLU A 264 8.36 -5.05 -10.66
C GLU A 264 8.75 -6.36 -11.32
N ARG A 265 7.84 -6.98 -12.07
CA ARG A 265 8.17 -8.15 -12.88
C ARG A 265 9.25 -7.81 -13.91
N LEU A 266 9.12 -6.67 -14.57
CA LEU A 266 10.15 -6.19 -15.49
C LEU A 266 11.47 -5.96 -14.75
N ILE A 267 11.49 -5.25 -13.63
CA ILE A 267 12.71 -5.02 -12.82
C ILE A 267 13.35 -6.35 -12.40
N GLY A 268 12.57 -7.33 -11.95
CA GLY A 268 13.08 -8.64 -11.59
C GLY A 268 13.64 -9.43 -12.78
N LEU A 269 13.12 -9.22 -14.00
CA LEU A 269 13.73 -9.75 -15.22
C LEU A 269 15.05 -9.02 -15.52
N LEU A 270 15.08 -7.69 -15.41
CA LEU A 270 16.28 -6.87 -15.63
C LEU A 270 17.41 -7.25 -14.67
N GLN A 271 17.11 -7.46 -13.38
CA GLN A 271 18.09 -7.84 -12.35
C GLN A 271 18.73 -9.22 -12.59
N LYS A 272 18.07 -10.11 -13.33
CA LYS A 272 18.60 -11.45 -13.66
C LYS A 272 19.56 -11.44 -14.84
N ILE A 273 19.69 -10.30 -15.53
CA ILE A 273 20.60 -10.16 -16.66
C ILE A 273 21.98 -9.81 -16.12
N LYS A 274 22.97 -10.65 -16.45
CA LYS A 274 24.38 -10.36 -16.14
C LYS A 274 24.81 -9.13 -16.95
N THR A 275 24.94 -7.98 -16.31
CA THR A 275 25.58 -6.80 -16.90
C THR A 275 27.06 -6.83 -16.56
N ASN A 276 27.92 -6.67 -17.56
CA ASN A 276 29.38 -6.57 -17.36
C ASN A 276 29.80 -5.11 -17.09
N ASP A 277 28.86 -4.26 -16.64
CA ASP A 277 29.00 -2.83 -16.32
C ASP A 277 29.71 -1.94 -17.36
N ARG A 278 29.75 -2.36 -18.63
CA ARG A 278 30.23 -1.53 -19.74
C ARG A 278 29.08 -0.71 -20.35
N LEU A 279 29.20 0.61 -20.29
CA LEU A 279 28.28 1.56 -20.92
C LEU A 279 28.53 1.63 -22.44
N GLY A 280 27.55 1.26 -23.26
CA GLY A 280 27.54 1.52 -24.71
C GLY A 280 26.79 0.47 -25.56
N GLY A 281 26.00 0.95 -26.54
CA GLY A 281 25.43 0.19 -27.67
C GLY A 281 24.24 -0.73 -27.39
N MET A 282 24.34 -1.62 -26.39
CA MET A 282 23.32 -2.65 -26.12
C MET A 282 22.03 -2.14 -25.48
N TYR A 283 22.05 -0.98 -24.83
CA TYR A 283 20.92 -0.48 -24.02
C TYR A 283 19.69 -0.06 -24.86
N ILE A 284 19.91 0.45 -26.08
CA ILE A 284 18.82 0.93 -26.97
C ILE A 284 18.13 -0.25 -27.68
N ALA A 285 18.88 -1.21 -28.22
CA ALA A 285 18.31 -2.44 -28.79
C ALA A 285 17.59 -3.30 -27.72
N PHE A 286 17.99 -3.15 -26.46
CA PHE A 286 17.46 -3.82 -25.29
C PHE A 286 16.10 -3.27 -24.82
N CYS A 287 15.93 -1.94 -24.72
CA CYS A 287 14.63 -1.34 -24.44
C CYS A 287 13.60 -1.76 -25.49
N SER A 288 14.00 -1.89 -26.76
CA SER A 288 13.14 -2.38 -27.84
C SER A 288 12.73 -3.86 -27.67
N ARG A 289 13.62 -4.76 -27.21
CA ARG A 289 13.27 -6.18 -26.95
C ARG A 289 12.43 -6.39 -25.69
N ALA A 290 12.66 -5.61 -24.64
CA ALA A 290 11.84 -5.66 -23.43
C ALA A 290 10.41 -5.15 -23.71
N TRP A 291 10.27 -4.12 -24.55
CA TRP A 291 8.97 -3.65 -25.06
C TRP A 291 8.24 -4.72 -25.89
N LEU A 292 8.95 -5.41 -26.79
CA LEU A 292 8.37 -6.49 -27.61
C LEU A 292 7.93 -7.69 -26.74
N THR A 293 8.73 -8.12 -25.77
CA THR A 293 8.35 -9.28 -24.93
C THR A 293 7.24 -8.95 -23.91
N GLY A 294 7.12 -7.70 -23.47
CA GLY A 294 6.04 -7.23 -22.60
C GLY A 294 4.69 -7.03 -23.31
N SER A 295 4.70 -6.68 -24.61
CA SER A 295 3.48 -6.38 -25.38
C SER A 295 2.79 -7.62 -25.98
N PHE A 296 3.48 -8.76 -26.10
CA PHE A 296 2.96 -9.98 -26.76
C PHE A 296 2.59 -11.12 -25.79
N ARG A 297 2.45 -10.86 -24.48
CA ARG A 297 1.98 -11.87 -23.50
C ARG A 297 0.73 -11.42 -22.74
N SER A 298 -0.18 -10.73 -23.42
CA SER A 298 -1.55 -10.53 -22.98
C SER A 298 -2.51 -11.31 -23.88
N THR A 299 -2.64 -12.60 -23.60
CA THR A 299 -3.79 -13.44 -23.93
C THR A 299 -3.98 -14.41 -22.77
#